data_AF-A0A016VFC5-F1
#
_entry.id   AF-A0A016VFC5-F1
#
_cell.length_a   1.000
_cell.length_b   1.000
_cell.length_c   1.000
_cell.angle_alpha   90.00
_cell.angle_beta   90.00
_cell.angle_gamma   90.00
#
_symmetry.space_group_name_H-M   'P 1'
#
loop_
_entity.id
_entity.type
_entity.pdbx_description
1 polymer ?
#
loop_
_entity_poly.entity_id
_entity_poly.type
_entity_poly.pdbx_seq_one_letter_code
_entity_poly.pdbx_strand_id
1 'polypeptide(L)' 'MGNRIAPLLAIIFLDHVERMTLTPGILLRKINIDDVFVMGTTEVDVEILFEKLNSFDPNVWFTMERPDNEGYLPFLNTKV' A
#
# COMPACT_ATOMS: atom_id res chain seq x y z
N MET A 1 16.59 -4.65 -10.73
CA MET A 1 15.83 -4.47 -12.00
C MET A 1 16.51 -5.30 -13.10
N GLY A 2 15.95 -6.47 -13.47
CA GLY A 2 16.63 -7.40 -14.40
C GLY A 2 15.72 -8.19 -15.34
N ASN A 3 14.39 -8.07 -15.23
CA ASN A 3 13.43 -8.73 -16.11
C ASN A 3 12.32 -7.74 -16.50
N ARG A 4 12.04 -7.61 -17.80
CA ARG A 4 11.05 -6.67 -18.36
C ARG A 4 9.60 -7.03 -17.99
N ILE A 5 9.34 -8.28 -17.62
CA ILE A 5 8.00 -8.77 -17.28
C ILE A 5 7.69 -8.56 -15.78
N ALA A 6 8.71 -8.42 -14.93
CA ALA A 6 8.54 -8.33 -13.48
C ALA A 6 7.60 -7.18 -13.05
N PRO A 7 7.69 -5.95 -13.60
CA PRO A 7 6.77 -4.88 -13.22
C PRO A 7 5.31 -5.19 -13.58
N LEU A 8 5.07 -5.89 -14.69
CA LEU A 8 3.72 -6.27 -15.10
C LEU A 8 3.12 -7.31 -14.15
N LEU A 9 3.93 -8.29 -13.73
CA LEU A 9 3.50 -9.28 -12.74
C LEU A 9 3.22 -8.65 -11.38
N ALA A 10 4.04 -7.68 -10.96
CA ALA A 10 3.79 -6.92 -9.73
C ALA A 10 2.44 -6.18 -9.78
N ILE A 11 2.14 -5.50 -10.89
CA ILE A 11 0.86 -4.81 -11.09
C ILE A 11 -0.32 -5.79 -11.03
N ILE A 12 -0.24 -6.93 -11.74
CA ILE A 12 -1.31 -7.94 -11.74
C ILE A 12 -1.52 -8.52 -10.34
N PHE A 13 -0.44 -8.84 -9.64
CA PHE A 13 -0.51 -9.36 -8.28
C PHE A 13 -1.13 -8.33 -7.34
N LEU A 14 -0.70 -7.07 -7.39
CA LEU A 14 -1.23 -6.01 -6.52
C LEU A 14 -2.70 -5.65 -6.82
N ASP A 15 -3.15 -5.72 -8.08
CA ASP A 15 -4.58 -5.59 -8.43
C ASP A 15 -5.40 -6.74 -7.83
N HIS A 16 -4.87 -7.97 -7.86
CA HIS A 16 -5.54 -9.11 -7.25
C HIS A 16 -5.66 -8.95 -5.72
N VAL A 17 -4.56 -8.61 -5.04
CA VAL A 17 -4.53 -8.36 -3.59
C VAL A 17 -5.53 -7.25 -3.24
N GLU A 18 -5.52 -6.15 -3.97
CA GLU A 18 -6.40 -5.00 -3.75
C GLU A 18 -7.88 -5.38 -3.72
N ARG A 19 -8.33 -6.14 -4.74
CA ARG A 19 -9.72 -6.60 -4.83
C ARG A 19 -10.11 -7.49 -3.66
N MET A 20 -9.17 -8.26 -3.12
CA MET A 20 -9.40 -9.19 -2.02
C MET A 20 -9.34 -8.51 -0.64
N THR A 21 -8.64 -7.39 -0.52
CA THR A 21 -8.43 -6.67 0.76
C THR A 21 -9.26 -5.39 0.90
N LEU A 22 -10.31 -5.23 0.09
CA LEU A 22 -11.24 -4.09 0.19
C LEU A 22 -11.75 -3.94 1.64
N THR A 23 -11.46 -2.79 2.24
CA THR A 23 -11.79 -2.51 3.64
C THR A 23 -12.55 -1.19 3.71
N PRO A 24 -13.71 -1.13 4.40
CA PRO A 24 -14.40 0.13 4.66
C PRO A 24 -13.48 1.13 5.35
N GLY A 25 -13.69 2.43 5.11
CA GLY A 25 -12.87 3.49 5.71
C GLY A 25 -11.61 3.86 4.91
N ILE A 26 -11.27 3.12 3.84
CA ILE A 26 -10.23 3.56 2.90
C ILE A 26 -10.84 4.53 1.89
N LEU A 27 -10.31 5.74 1.85
CA LEU A 27 -10.74 6.84 0.97
C LEU A 27 -10.06 6.78 -0.40
N LEU A 28 -8.77 6.44 -0.42
CA LEU A 28 -7.99 6.36 -1.64
C LEU A 28 -6.94 5.26 -1.51
N ARG A 29 -6.77 4.52 -2.61
CA ARG A 29 -5.62 3.64 -2.82
C ARG A 29 -5.06 3.88 -4.21
N LYS A 30 -3.75 4.03 -4.32
CA LYS A 30 -3.04 4.25 -5.59
C LYS A 30 -1.80 3.37 -5.64
N ILE A 31 -1.69 2.54 -6.68
CA ILE A 31 -0.52 1.68 -6.92
C ILE A 31 0.44 2.40 -7.88
N ASN A 32 1.74 2.39 -7.56
CA ASN A 32 2.85 2.73 -8.45
C ASN A 32 3.86 1.57 -8.49
N ILE A 33 3.73 0.70 -9.51
CA ILE A 33 4.52 -0.53 -9.70
C ILE A 33 4.45 -1.46 -8.49
N ASP A 34 5.33 -1.29 -7.50
CA ASP A 34 5.47 -2.07 -6.27
C ASP A 34 5.04 -1.29 -5.01
N ASP A 35 4.91 0.04 -5.10
CA ASP A 35 4.49 0.89 -3.99
C ASP A 35 2.99 1.15 -4.00
N VAL A 36 2.41 1.28 -2.81
CA VAL A 36 0.98 1.58 -2.62
C VAL A 36 0.83 2.77 -1.70
N PHE A 37 0.15 3.81 -2.20
CA PHE A 37 -0.30 4.93 -1.39
C PHE A 37 -1.73 4.69 -0.91
N VAL A 38 -1.97 4.86 0.39
CA VAL A 38 -3.27 4.65 1.03
C VAL A 38 -3.65 5.88 1.85
N MET A 39 -4.91 6.29 1.75
CA MET A 39 -5.53 7.28 2.62
C MET A 39 -6.77 6.66 3.25
N GLY A 40 -6.82 6.61 4.58
CA GLY A 40 -7.97 6.14 5.37
C GLY A 40 -8.71 7.28 6.07
N THR A 41 -9.91 7.00 6.56
CA THR A 41 -10.69 7.91 7.42
C THR A 41 -10.08 8.07 8.79
N THR A 42 -9.47 7.01 9.33
CA THR A 42 -8.74 6.99 10.59
C THR A 42 -7.44 6.22 10.42
N GLU A 43 -6.49 6.43 11.32
CA GLU A 43 -5.24 5.64 11.37
C GLU A 43 -5.53 4.15 11.58
N VAL A 44 -6.54 3.82 12.39
CA VAL A 44 -6.98 2.45 12.66
C VAL A 44 -7.45 1.74 11.39
N ASP A 45 -8.16 2.45 10.49
CA ASP A 45 -8.60 1.86 9.22
C ASP A 45 -7.40 1.49 8.33
N VAL A 46 -6.34 2.31 8.36
CA VAL A 46 -5.09 2.06 7.63
C VAL A 46 -4.34 0.88 8.24
N GLU A 47 -4.29 0.78 9.57
CA GLU A 47 -3.66 -0.34 10.28
C GLU A 47 -4.35 -1.67 9.99
N ILE A 48 -5.69 -1.71 10.02
CA ILE A 48 -6.47 -2.90 9.68
C ILE A 48 -6.20 -3.33 8.23
N LEU A 49 -6.12 -2.39 7.29
CA LEU A 49 -5.72 -2.71 5.92
C LEU A 49 -4.30 -3.28 5.87
N PHE A 50 -3.35 -2.66 6.57
CA PHE A 50 -1.95 -3.08 6.59
C PHE A 50 -1.78 -4.51 7.15
N GLU A 51 -2.51 -4.86 8.21
CA GLU A 51 -2.55 -6.21 8.75
C GLU A 51 -3.14 -7.21 7.75
N LYS A 52 -4.25 -6.86 7.10
CA LYS A 52 -4.86 -7.69 6.05
C LYS A 52 -3.89 -7.95 4.90
N LEU A 53 -3.20 -6.91 4.41
CA LEU A 53 -2.22 -7.02 3.33
C LEU A 53 -1.09 -7.99 3.70
N ASN A 54 -0.54 -7.87 4.91
CA ASN A 54 0.53 -8.75 5.39
C ASN A 54 0.07 -10.17 5.77
N SER A 55 -1.24 -10.38 5.93
CA SER A 55 -1.81 -11.72 6.14
C SER A 55 -2.14 -12.48 4.85
N PHE A 56 -2.12 -11.80 3.69
CA PHE A 56 -2.65 -12.33 2.44
C PHE A 56 -1.76 -13.41 1.80
N ASP A 57 -0.45 -13.15 1.69
CA ASP A 57 0.51 -14.10 1.12
C ASP A 57 1.73 -14.22 2.04
N PRO A 58 2.12 -15.43 2.48
CA PRO A 58 3.24 -15.64 3.39
C PRO A 58 4.62 -15.43 2.76
N ASN A 59 4.72 -15.09 1.47
CA ASN A 59 5.98 -14.79 0.79
C ASN A 59 6.11 -13.31 0.44
N VAL A 60 5.07 -12.50 0.65
CA VAL A 60 5.05 -11.07 0.34
C VAL A 60 4.73 -10.29 1.59
N TRP A 61 5.64 -9.38 1.96
CA TRP A 61 5.46 -8.48 3.08
C TRP A 61 5.45 -7.03 2.61
N PHE A 62 4.49 -6.28 3.12
CA PHE A 62 4.37 -4.86 2.92
C PHE A 62 5.06 -4.13 4.08
N THR A 63 5.76 -3.05 3.75
CA THR A 63 6.24 -2.07 4.72
C THR A 63 5.40 -0.80 4.56
N MET A 64 5.26 -0.04 5.65
CA MET A 64 4.47 1.18 5.64
C MET A 64 5.33 2.33 6.16
N GLU A 65 5.46 3.35 5.34
CA GLU A 65 5.95 4.66 5.77
C GLU A 65 4.75 5.51 6.23
N ARG A 66 4.95 6.25 7.31
CA ARG A 66 3.96 7.19 7.85
C ARG A 66 4.53 8.61 7.80
N PRO A 67 3.67 9.63 7.73
CA PRO A 67 4.11 11.01 7.94
C PRO A 67 4.79 11.14 9.31
N ASP A 68 5.80 12.00 9.39
CA ASP A 68 6.44 12.32 10.66
C ASP A 68 5.57 13.23 11.55
N ASN A 69 6.09 13.59 12.71
CA ASN A 69 5.39 14.46 13.68
C ASN A 69 5.08 15.86 13.12
N GLU A 70 5.72 16.28 12.03
CA GLU A 70 5.47 17.55 11.35
C GLU A 70 4.52 17.42 10.16
N GLY A 71 3.99 16.20 9.93
CA GLY A 71 3.10 15.86 8.82
C GLY A 71 3.85 15.65 7.50
N TYR A 72 5.16 15.44 7.51
CA TYR A 72 5.94 15.27 6.29
C TYR A 72 6.10 13.79 5.94
N LEU A 73 5.79 13.43 4.69
CA LEU A 73 5.91 12.08 4.15
C LEU A 73 7.12 11.99 3.20
N PRO A 74 8.23 11.36 3.63
CA PRO A 74 9.48 11.38 2.87
C PRO A 74 9.39 10.78 1.47
N PHE A 75 8.70 9.64 1.29
CA PHE A 75 8.57 9.00 -0.03
C PHE A 75 7.95 9.90 -1.09
N LEU A 76 6.92 10.67 -0.70
CA LEU A 76 6.26 11.62 -1.59
C LEU A 76 6.92 13.02 -1.59
N ASN A 77 7.91 13.25 -0.73
CA ASN A 77 8.56 14.55 -0.54
C ASN A 77 7.52 15.68 -0.37
N THR A 78 6.48 15.44 0.44
CA THR A 78 5.36 16.37 0.63
C THR A 78 4.87 16.39 2.07
N LYS A 79 4.29 17.53 2.46
CA LYS A 79 3.54 17.68 3.71
C LYS A 79 2.07 17.30 3.49
N VAL A 80 1.49 16.56 4.43
CA VAL A 80 0.10 16.07 4.42
C VAL A 80 -0.67 16.51 5.66
#